data_AF-D7ME82-F1
#
_entry.id   AF-D7ME82-F1
#
_cell.length_a   1.000
_cell.length_b   1.000
_cell.length_c   1.000
_cell.angle_alpha   90.00
_cell.angle_beta   90.00
_cell.angle_gamma   90.00
#
_symmetry.space_group_name_H-M   'P 1'
#
loop_
_entity.id
_entity.type
_entity.pdbx_description
1 polymer ?
#
loop_
_entity_poly.entity_id
_entity_poly.type
_entity_poly.pdbx_seq_one_letter_code
_entity_poly.pdbx_strand_id
1 'polypeptide(L)'
;MRSTTLVLVSCVFMSFILTHVKEVEAGLDPMAANLRVRKDIFIGGCGGDGNKTCMKDFVKKGGVMNKPISCECDDFGYEHLCRCNFS
;
A
#
# COMPACT_ATOMS: atom_id res chain seq x y z
N MET A 1 -26.51 43.10 -9.36
CA MET A 1 -26.49 41.98 -8.39
C MET A 1 -26.40 40.63 -9.11
N ARG A 2 -25.38 40.44 -9.96
CA ARG A 2 -25.11 39.16 -10.68
C ARG A 2 -23.75 38.56 -10.33
N SER A 3 -22.83 39.39 -9.83
CA SER A 3 -21.47 38.99 -9.47
C SER A 3 -21.43 38.25 -8.11
N THR A 4 -22.18 38.74 -7.12
CA THR A 4 -22.23 38.13 -5.77
C THR A 4 -22.72 36.68 -5.79
N THR A 5 -23.70 36.37 -6.63
CA THR A 5 -24.21 35.01 -6.82
C THR A 5 -23.17 34.07 -7.42
N LEU A 6 -22.34 34.55 -8.36
CA LEU A 6 -21.28 33.74 -8.96
C LEU A 6 -20.16 33.44 -7.97
N VAL A 7 -19.82 34.42 -7.12
CA VAL A 7 -18.82 34.22 -6.05
C VAL A 7 -19.32 33.20 -5.03
N LEU A 8 -20.58 33.31 -4.58
CA LEU A 8 -21.15 32.35 -3.62
C LEU A 8 -21.22 30.93 -4.20
N VAL A 9 -21.63 30.78 -5.47
CA VAL A 9 -21.64 29.48 -6.15
C VAL A 9 -20.23 28.90 -6.25
N SER A 10 -19.23 29.72 -6.61
CA SER A 10 -17.82 29.31 -6.62
C SER A 10 -17.33 28.85 -5.25
N CYS A 11 -17.65 29.60 -4.18
CA CYS A 11 -17.26 29.24 -2.81
C CYS A 11 -17.89 27.92 -2.35
N VAL A 12 -19.15 27.65 -2.70
CA VAL A 12 -19.84 26.39 -2.37
C VAL A 12 -19.20 25.22 -3.11
N PHE A 13 -18.88 25.37 -4.40
CA PHE A 13 -18.18 24.34 -5.18
C PHE A 13 -16.79 24.01 -4.62
N MET A 14 -16.01 25.03 -4.25
CA MET A 14 -14.69 24.80 -3.63
C MET A 14 -14.80 24.11 -2.27
N SER A 15 -15.80 24.47 -1.47
CA SER A 15 -16.08 23.81 -0.19
C SER A 15 -16.48 22.35 -0.37
N PHE A 16 -17.23 22.04 -1.44
CA PHE A 16 -17.62 20.66 -1.78
C PHE A 16 -16.41 19.80 -2.19
N ILE A 17 -15.48 20.36 -2.97
CA ILE A 17 -14.22 19.68 -3.31
C ILE A 17 -13.41 19.41 -2.04
N LEU A 18 -13.34 20.36 -1.11
CA LEU A 18 -12.61 20.16 0.15
C LEU A 18 -13.29 19.13 1.07
N THR A 19 -14.62 18.99 1.06
CA THR A 19 -15.30 17.91 1.81
C THR A 19 -15.06 16.53 1.20
N HIS A 20 -14.85 16.40 -0.11
CA HIS A 20 -14.42 15.13 -0.72
C HIS A 20 -12.95 14.78 -0.44
N VAL A 21 -12.11 15.77 -0.16
CA VAL A 21 -10.72 15.54 0.29
C VAL A 21 -10.66 15.22 1.79
N LYS A 22 -11.74 15.47 2.54
CA LYS A 22 -11.82 15.24 3.99
C LYS A 22 -12.36 13.87 4.40
N GLU A 23 -12.31 12.88 3.50
CA GLU A 23 -12.41 11.45 3.83
C GLU A 23 -11.05 10.74 3.82
N VAL A 24 -9.94 11.46 4.03
CA VAL A 24 -8.61 10.85 4.23
C VAL A 24 -8.13 10.96 5.69
N GLU A 25 -8.86 11.64 6.58
CA GLU A 25 -8.38 11.90 7.96
C GLU A 25 -9.28 11.35 9.09
N ALA A 26 -10.35 10.62 8.78
CA ALA A 26 -11.23 10.02 9.80
C ALA A 26 -11.27 8.48 9.78
N GLY A 27 -10.32 7.84 9.08
CA GLY A 27 -10.08 6.41 9.17
C GLY A 27 -8.71 6.19 9.77
N LEU A 28 -8.64 5.53 10.93
CA LEU A 28 -7.49 4.71 11.30
C LEU A 28 -7.30 3.69 10.19
N ASP A 29 -6.50 4.08 9.20
CA ASP A 29 -6.50 3.49 7.89
C ASP A 29 -5.90 2.07 7.97
N PRO A 30 -6.60 1.00 7.54
CA PRO A 30 -5.96 -0.29 7.28
C PRO A 30 -4.76 -0.14 6.32
N MET A 31 -4.65 0.98 5.59
CA MET A 31 -3.49 1.33 4.78
C MET A 31 -2.20 1.56 5.60
N ALA A 32 -2.29 2.02 6.86
CA ALA A 32 -1.12 2.17 7.73
C ALA A 32 -0.56 0.82 8.24
N ALA A 33 -1.44 -0.17 8.42
CA ALA A 33 -1.03 -1.55 8.67
C ALA A 33 -0.44 -2.20 7.39
N ASN A 34 -1.00 -1.88 6.22
CA ASN A 34 -0.46 -2.29 4.91
C ASN A 34 0.84 -1.56 4.52
N LEU A 35 1.20 -0.45 5.16
CA LEU A 35 2.51 0.18 4.97
C LEU A 35 3.64 -0.71 5.54
N ARG A 36 3.35 -1.42 6.64
CA ARG A 36 4.28 -2.39 7.25
C ARG A 36 4.18 -3.75 6.59
N VAL A 37 3.01 -4.18 6.15
CA VAL A 37 2.85 -5.49 5.49
C VAL A 37 2.75 -5.34 3.98
N ARG A 38 3.80 -5.73 3.25
CA ARG A 38 3.80 -5.74 1.78
C ARG A 38 3.64 -7.15 1.25
N LYS A 39 2.90 -7.28 0.15
CA LYS A 39 2.70 -8.52 -0.57
C LYS A 39 3.19 -8.41 -2.00
N ASP A 40 3.79 -9.48 -2.51
CA ASP A 40 4.31 -9.52 -3.88
C ASP A 40 4.40 -10.96 -4.38
N ILE A 41 4.41 -11.14 -5.69
CA ILE A 41 4.49 -12.46 -6.33
C ILE A 41 5.81 -12.58 -7.06
N PHE A 42 6.49 -13.70 -6.87
CA PHE A 42 7.77 -13.99 -7.51
C PHE A 42 7.73 -15.34 -8.22
N ILE A 43 8.59 -15.49 -9.22
CA ILE A 43 8.72 -16.74 -10.00
C ILE A 43 9.50 -17.76 -9.16
N GLY A 44 9.11 -19.03 -9.24
CA GLY A 44 9.68 -20.13 -8.47
C GLY A 44 8.77 -20.51 -7.30
N GLY A 45 9.28 -21.35 -6.39
CA GLY A 45 8.55 -21.75 -5.19
C GLY A 45 9.24 -21.33 -3.89
N CYS A 46 8.55 -21.48 -2.77
CA CYS A 46 9.01 -21.14 -1.43
C CYS A 46 10.26 -21.92 -1.01
N GLY A 47 10.42 -23.15 -1.51
CA GLY A 47 11.55 -24.02 -1.21
C GLY A 47 11.55 -24.49 0.25
N GLY A 48 12.75 -24.79 0.80
CA GLY A 48 12.88 -25.32 2.16
C GLY A 48 12.70 -24.30 3.30
N ASP A 49 12.77 -23.00 3.00
CA ASP A 49 12.55 -21.92 3.96
C ASP A 49 11.95 -20.71 3.23
N GLY A 50 10.63 -20.73 3.08
CA GLY A 50 9.88 -19.71 2.34
C GLY A 50 10.08 -18.29 2.89
N ASN A 51 10.28 -18.14 4.20
CA ASN A 51 10.56 -16.85 4.80
C ASN A 51 11.86 -16.26 4.24
N LYS A 52 12.97 -17.02 4.26
CA LYS A 52 14.24 -16.55 3.72
C LYS A 52 14.19 -16.32 2.20
N THR A 53 13.45 -17.13 1.46
CA THR A 53 13.26 -16.97 0.01
C THR A 53 12.61 -15.61 -0.27
N CYS A 54 11.45 -15.35 0.32
CA CYS A 54 10.74 -14.09 0.17
C CYS A 54 11.57 -12.87 0.59
N MET A 55 12.29 -12.94 1.71
CA MET A 55 13.18 -11.86 2.14
C MET A 55 14.24 -11.54 1.09
N LYS A 56 14.83 -12.56 0.44
CA LYS A 56 15.82 -12.37 -0.62
C LYS A 56 15.21 -11.76 -1.87
N ASP A 57 14.01 -12.15 -2.24
CA ASP A 57 13.35 -11.63 -3.44
C ASP A 57 12.98 -10.15 -3.30
N PHE A 58 12.50 -9.73 -2.12
CA PHE A 58 12.30 -8.31 -1.82
C PHE A 58 13.61 -7.52 -1.85
N VAL A 59 14.70 -8.07 -1.31
CA VAL A 59 16.03 -7.45 -1.38
C VAL A 59 16.56 -7.39 -2.81
N LYS A 60 16.30 -8.40 -3.64
CA LYS A 60 16.69 -8.42 -5.04
C LYS A 60 15.90 -7.39 -5.87
N LYS A 61 14.61 -7.20 -5.55
CA LYS A 61 13.73 -6.25 -6.22
C LYS A 61 14.03 -4.80 -5.85
N GLY A 62 14.27 -4.51 -4.56
CA GLY A 62 14.35 -3.15 -4.03
C GLY A 62 15.64 -2.80 -3.30
N GLY A 63 16.64 -3.67 -3.25
CA GLY A 63 17.87 -3.50 -2.50
C GLY A 63 17.72 -3.77 -1.00
N VAL A 64 18.83 -3.63 -0.25
CA VAL A 64 18.94 -3.98 1.18
C VAL A 64 17.98 -3.16 2.07
N MET A 65 17.64 -1.94 1.65
CA MET A 65 16.68 -1.07 2.36
C MET A 65 15.25 -1.64 2.36
N ASN A 66 14.94 -2.55 1.43
CA ASN A 66 13.67 -3.25 1.34
C ASN A 66 13.76 -4.66 1.93
N LYS A 67 14.61 -4.87 2.95
CA LYS A 67 14.67 -6.14 3.68
C LYS A 67 13.55 -6.19 4.75
N PRO A 68 12.58 -7.11 4.64
CA PRO A 68 11.57 -7.29 5.68
C PRO A 68 12.12 -7.94 6.95
N ILE A 69 11.34 -7.92 8.03
CA ILE A 69 11.62 -8.60 9.31
C ILE A 69 11.24 -10.08 9.21
N SER A 70 10.06 -10.35 8.67
CA SER A 70 9.50 -11.68 8.53
C SER A 70 8.62 -11.76 7.28
N CYS A 71 8.51 -12.95 6.72
CA CYS A 71 7.70 -13.24 5.55
C CYS A 71 7.00 -14.60 5.70
N GLU A 72 5.77 -14.64 5.24
CA GLU A 72 5.04 -15.86 4.90
C GLU A 72 5.14 -16.09 3.40
N CYS A 73 5.17 -17.36 3.01
CA CYS A 73 5.31 -17.77 1.62
C CYS A 73 4.28 -18.84 1.30
N ASP A 74 3.49 -18.59 0.24
CA ASP A 74 2.49 -19.51 -0.27
C ASP A 74 2.84 -19.88 -1.71
N ASP A 75 2.97 -21.18 -2.01
CA ASP A 75 3.23 -21.65 -3.38
C ASP A 75 1.96 -21.60 -4.24
N PHE A 76 2.11 -21.04 -5.44
CA PHE A 76 1.07 -20.90 -6.47
C PHE A 76 1.58 -21.44 -7.81
N GLY A 77 1.61 -22.77 -7.94
CA GLY A 77 2.06 -23.43 -9.18
C GLY A 77 3.56 -23.25 -9.42
N TYR A 78 3.91 -22.40 -10.40
CA TYR A 78 5.30 -22.05 -10.72
C TYR A 78 5.73 -20.68 -10.15
N GLU A 79 4.87 -20.06 -9.36
CA GLU A 79 5.08 -18.79 -8.68
C GLU A 79 4.87 -18.99 -7.18
N HIS A 80 5.31 -18.02 -6.38
CA HIS A 80 5.02 -17.98 -4.95
C HIS A 80 4.65 -16.56 -4.52
N LEU A 81 3.67 -16.48 -3.62
CA LEU A 81 3.21 -15.25 -2.99
C LEU A 81 3.97 -15.04 -1.70
N CYS A 82 4.61 -13.89 -1.57
CA CYS A 82 5.26 -13.45 -0.36
C CYS A 82 4.40 -12.43 0.37
N ARG A 83 4.17 -12.62 1.66
CA ARG A 83 3.54 -11.64 2.56
C ARG A 83 4.52 -11.29 3.66
N CYS A 84 5.09 -10.11 3.58
CA CYS A 84 6.23 -9.71 4.40
C CYS A 84 5.93 -8.50 5.28
N ASN A 85 6.40 -8.54 6.52
CA ASN A 85 6.29 -7.46 7.49
C ASN A 85 7.60 -6.67 7.57
N PHE A 86 7.51 -5.34 7.55
CA PHE A 86 8.61 -4.37 7.51
C PHE A 86 8.61 -3.53 8.79
N SER A 87 9.80 -3.14 9.25
CA SER A 87 10.00 -2.34 10.46
C SER A 87 9.59 -0.90 10.30
#